data_AF-A0A843BFG8-F1
#
_entry.id   AF-A0A843BFG8-F1
#
_cell.length_a   1.000
_cell.length_b   1.000
_cell.length_c   1.000
_cell.angle_alpha   90.00
_cell.angle_beta   90.00
_cell.angle_gamma   90.00
#
_symmetry.space_group_name_H-M   'P 1'
#
loop_
_entity.id
_entity.type
_entity.pdbx_description
1 polymer ?
#
loop_
_entity_poly.entity_id
_entity_poly.type
_entity_poly.pdbx_seq_one_letter_code
_entity_poly.pdbx_strand_id
1 'polypeptide(L)'
;KVLALQHSIDVRHRSLAVGREYEAPPSAGRSALHMDVSGYMELKESQMACSRWLGRTLGLPRRYAEGIPRAAGIDPRTKGNAMDDSQICALHGAAGRIINDVISGNHTPVIMRDQDPEAAPVRLSSGNVEEVADFMSALDSVFTQNILERGRQTRSGQSQDQETRLEGVLAEQKKAVQTVRGRAEVMGRVADSMYVMLSSGILRLDTEEAAAALAENGATLVRERGVPALSILDEKVKISLDAPLQSTASVLYGESKRQAAAISSIQDMISKTQRKIEKAARTVQAQQGTVAAAEVRKRNWFERYRWFYASDGTLAVGGRDAPSNSAVVRKHMEPGDRVFHAEIYGSPFFILKGGGSSAAALEETAQATVCFSRVWREAMHGSGAYWVDPDQVKKSAPSGQYLPKGSFTIEGRRNFVRASSLKLAMGMMERDGDVLLACGPPDAVAKHARSYIMIEPGGSDASAAAKAVRRELLDMGAEGADLYNIDDYIRVLPPGRSRIVSRNNGA
;
A
#
# COMPACT_ATOMS: atom_id res chain seq x y z
N LYS A 1 33.57 17.78 15.25
CA LYS A 1 32.21 17.84 15.87
C LYS A 1 31.20 17.21 14.94
N VAL A 2 30.20 16.51 15.47
CA VAL A 2 29.09 15.92 14.70
C VAL A 2 28.20 17.04 14.17
N LEU A 3 28.08 17.16 12.86
CA LEU A 3 27.28 18.20 12.20
C LEU A 3 25.82 17.79 12.00
N ALA A 4 25.59 16.51 11.73
CA ALA A 4 24.29 15.90 11.56
C ALA A 4 24.37 14.41 11.91
N LEU A 5 23.25 13.82 12.29
CA LEU A 5 23.15 12.40 12.66
C LEU A 5 21.73 11.91 12.38
N GLN A 6 21.61 10.65 11.97
CA GLN A 6 20.31 10.00 11.75
C GLN A 6 19.66 9.60 13.09
N HIS A 7 20.47 9.11 14.03
CA HIS A 7 20.04 8.67 15.35
C HIS A 7 21.04 9.10 16.42
N SER A 8 20.54 9.70 17.51
CA SER A 8 21.35 10.00 18.69
C SER A 8 21.62 8.73 19.48
N ILE A 9 22.84 8.60 20.00
CA ILE A 9 23.26 7.41 20.76
C ILE A 9 23.90 7.89 22.05
N ASP A 10 23.49 7.31 23.17
CA ASP A 10 24.14 7.50 24.45
C ASP A 10 24.38 6.14 25.09
N VAL A 11 25.61 5.66 25.01
CA VAL A 11 26.02 4.34 25.52
C VAL A 11 27.30 4.48 26.34
N ARG A 12 27.58 3.48 27.18
CA ARG A 12 28.66 3.49 28.17
C ARG A 12 30.05 3.89 27.62
N HIS A 13 30.30 3.65 26.34
CA HIS A 13 31.60 3.84 25.69
C HIS A 13 31.63 4.96 24.63
N ARG A 14 30.49 5.61 24.31
CA ARG A 14 30.44 6.78 23.41
C ARG A 14 29.10 7.49 23.50
N SER A 15 29.10 8.81 23.27
CA SER A 15 27.89 9.63 23.21
C SER A 15 27.89 10.49 21.95
N LEU A 16 26.90 10.32 21.07
CA LEU A 16 26.79 10.98 19.77
C LEU A 16 25.58 11.91 19.72
N ALA A 17 25.85 13.21 19.63
CA ALA A 17 24.84 14.26 19.48
C ALA A 17 25.36 15.43 18.61
N VAL A 18 24.46 16.18 17.98
CA VAL A 18 24.82 17.32 17.12
C VAL A 18 25.58 18.35 17.96
N GLY A 19 26.72 18.81 17.46
CA GLY A 19 27.59 19.76 18.14
C GLY A 19 28.61 19.14 19.10
N ARG A 20 28.49 17.84 19.46
CA ARG A 20 29.51 17.13 20.24
C ARG A 20 30.70 16.71 19.39
N GLU A 21 31.83 16.40 20.02
CA GLU A 21 32.94 15.75 19.31
C GLU A 21 32.56 14.33 18.91
N TYR A 22 33.09 13.89 17.77
CA TYR A 22 32.79 12.55 17.26
C TYR A 22 33.78 11.56 17.85
N GLU A 23 33.25 10.48 18.41
CA GLU A 23 34.03 9.36 18.92
C GLU A 23 33.68 8.08 18.15
N ALA A 24 34.72 7.41 17.63
CA ALA A 24 34.57 6.13 16.97
C ALA A 24 34.09 5.05 17.97
N PRO A 25 33.37 4.01 17.51
CA PRO A 25 33.09 2.86 18.36
C PRO A 25 34.40 2.19 18.82
N PRO A 26 34.44 1.57 20.02
CA PRO A 26 35.60 0.83 20.48
C PRO A 26 35.93 -0.29 19.48
N SER A 27 37.22 -0.49 19.20
CA SER A 27 37.68 -1.55 18.30
C SER A 27 37.35 -2.92 18.89
N ALA A 28 36.46 -3.66 18.22
CA ALA A 28 36.14 -5.03 18.58
C ALA A 28 37.07 -5.99 17.82
N GLY A 29 38.14 -6.43 18.47
CA GLY A 29 39.06 -7.44 17.92
C GLY A 29 40.26 -6.90 17.13
N ARG A 30 41.08 -7.83 16.65
CA ARG A 30 42.25 -7.58 15.78
C ARG A 30 41.81 -7.46 14.32
N SER A 31 42.55 -6.69 13.53
CA SER A 31 42.25 -6.52 12.11
C SER A 31 42.51 -7.82 11.34
N ALA A 32 41.49 -8.33 10.65
CA ALA A 32 41.62 -9.48 9.74
C ALA A 32 42.56 -9.20 8.56
N LEU A 33 42.74 -7.93 8.17
CA LEU A 33 43.57 -7.53 7.02
C LEU A 33 45.07 -7.59 7.30
N HIS A 34 45.47 -7.53 8.57
CA HIS A 34 46.87 -7.33 8.96
C HIS A 34 47.37 -8.37 9.97
N MET A 35 46.60 -9.41 10.26
CA MET A 35 47.03 -10.45 11.19
C MET A 35 48.05 -11.38 10.52
N ASP A 36 49.23 -11.48 11.12
CA ASP A 36 50.29 -12.39 10.70
C ASP A 36 50.03 -13.82 11.19
N VAL A 37 50.86 -14.76 10.73
CA VAL A 37 50.78 -16.17 11.14
C VAL A 37 50.95 -16.31 12.66
N SER A 38 51.82 -15.48 13.27
CA SER A 38 52.04 -15.46 14.72
C SER A 38 50.74 -15.21 15.50
N GLY A 39 49.92 -14.26 15.03
CA GLY A 39 48.61 -13.99 15.62
C GLY A 39 47.63 -15.17 15.50
N TYR A 40 47.73 -15.99 14.46
CA TYR A 40 46.96 -17.23 14.32
C TYR A 40 47.48 -18.35 15.24
N MET A 41 48.75 -18.33 15.66
CA MET A 41 49.31 -19.35 16.56
C MET A 41 48.70 -19.33 17.96
N GLU A 42 48.17 -18.18 18.40
CA GLU A 42 47.40 -18.05 19.66
C GLU A 42 46.17 -18.99 19.69
N LEU A 43 45.71 -19.46 18.53
CA LEU A 43 44.64 -20.44 18.43
C LEU A 43 44.99 -21.75 19.15
N LYS A 44 46.28 -22.15 19.23
CA LYS A 44 46.74 -23.35 19.95
C LYS A 44 46.48 -23.31 21.44
N GLU A 45 46.43 -22.11 22.02
CA GLU A 45 46.17 -21.92 23.45
C GLU A 45 44.67 -21.96 23.76
N SER A 46 43.82 -21.95 22.73
CA SER A 46 42.37 -21.87 22.87
C SER A 46 41.68 -23.24 22.88
N GLN A 47 40.79 -23.43 23.86
CA GLN A 47 39.84 -24.55 23.87
C GLN A 47 38.63 -24.32 22.94
N MET A 48 38.54 -23.16 22.29
CA MET A 48 37.44 -22.80 21.41
C MET A 48 37.58 -23.51 20.06
N ALA A 49 36.44 -23.78 19.41
CA ALA A 49 36.43 -24.14 18.00
C ALA A 49 37.06 -23.02 17.15
N CYS A 50 37.82 -23.38 16.11
CA CYS A 50 38.56 -22.44 15.28
C CYS A 50 37.66 -21.36 14.68
N SER A 51 36.46 -21.72 14.20
CA SER A 51 35.48 -20.74 13.70
C SER A 51 35.02 -19.75 14.78
N ARG A 52 34.74 -20.22 16.00
CA ARG A 52 34.32 -19.35 17.11
C ARG A 52 35.44 -18.42 17.55
N TRP A 53 36.68 -18.92 17.54
CA TRP A 53 37.86 -18.10 17.82
C TRP A 53 38.03 -17.01 16.75
N LEU A 54 37.96 -17.36 15.46
CA LEU A 54 38.03 -16.38 14.36
C LEU A 54 36.95 -15.31 14.46
N GLY A 55 35.70 -15.70 14.69
CA GLY A 55 34.59 -14.75 14.83
C GLY A 55 34.77 -13.78 15.99
N ARG A 56 35.31 -14.24 17.13
CA ARG A 56 35.54 -13.41 18.32
C ARG A 56 36.80 -12.55 18.21
N THR A 57 37.90 -13.11 17.73
CA THR A 57 39.20 -12.43 17.67
C THR A 57 39.25 -11.41 16.53
N LEU A 58 38.61 -11.71 15.40
CA LEU A 58 38.65 -10.88 14.19
C LEU A 58 37.35 -10.10 13.92
N GLY A 59 36.33 -10.26 14.78
CA GLY A 59 35.02 -9.62 14.59
C GLY A 59 34.28 -10.09 13.33
N LEU A 60 34.60 -11.28 12.82
CA LEU A 60 34.07 -11.78 11.56
C LEU A 60 32.63 -12.30 11.73
N PRO A 61 31.71 -11.97 10.80
CA PRO A 61 30.41 -12.60 10.74
C PRO A 61 30.55 -14.12 10.62
N ARG A 62 29.56 -14.86 11.16
CA ARG A 62 29.54 -16.32 11.21
C ARG A 62 29.90 -16.98 9.87
N ARG A 63 29.39 -16.44 8.77
CA ARG A 63 29.65 -16.91 7.40
C ARG A 63 31.15 -16.98 7.08
N TYR A 64 31.90 -15.92 7.37
CA TYR A 64 33.35 -15.87 7.14
C TYR A 64 34.11 -16.71 8.17
N ALA A 65 33.67 -16.65 9.43
CA ALA A 65 34.28 -17.40 10.52
C ALA A 65 34.20 -18.92 10.31
N GLU A 66 33.13 -19.44 9.71
CA GLU A 66 33.01 -20.85 9.31
C GLU A 66 33.55 -21.13 7.90
N GLY A 67 33.48 -20.16 6.98
CA GLY A 67 33.91 -20.31 5.60
C GLY A 67 35.44 -20.43 5.43
N ILE A 68 36.20 -19.66 6.21
CA ILE A 68 37.67 -19.66 6.15
C ILE A 68 38.25 -21.05 6.52
N PRO A 69 37.86 -21.70 7.64
CA PRO A 69 38.29 -23.06 7.92
C PRO A 69 37.91 -24.06 6.82
N ARG A 70 36.70 -23.98 6.26
CA ARG A 70 36.28 -24.86 5.16
C ARG A 70 37.15 -24.69 3.91
N ALA A 71 37.48 -23.46 3.56
CA ALA A 71 38.39 -23.15 2.44
C ALA A 71 39.83 -23.64 2.70
N ALA A 72 40.22 -23.84 3.95
CA ALA A 72 41.47 -24.48 4.36
C ALA A 72 41.38 -26.01 4.46
N GLY A 73 40.21 -26.62 4.23
CA GLY A 73 40.00 -28.07 4.39
C GLY A 73 39.87 -28.53 5.85
N ILE A 74 39.53 -27.62 6.77
CA ILE A 74 39.47 -27.85 8.22
C ILE A 74 37.99 -27.80 8.67
N ASP A 75 37.53 -28.76 9.48
CA ASP A 75 36.19 -28.65 10.11
C ASP A 75 36.15 -27.39 10.99
N PRO A 76 35.21 -26.45 10.76
CA PRO A 76 35.03 -25.24 11.58
C PRO A 76 34.88 -25.51 13.09
N ARG A 77 34.54 -26.73 13.48
CA ARG A 77 34.34 -27.16 14.87
C ARG A 77 35.60 -27.71 15.53
N THR A 78 36.70 -27.90 14.80
CA THR A 78 37.99 -28.34 15.35
C THR A 78 38.45 -27.35 16.41
N LYS A 79 38.84 -27.85 17.59
CA LYS A 79 39.34 -27.01 18.68
C LYS A 79 40.74 -26.51 18.37
N GLY A 80 41.03 -25.26 18.70
CA GLY A 80 42.31 -24.63 18.41
C GLY A 80 43.51 -25.37 19.00
N ASN A 81 43.39 -25.84 20.24
CA ASN A 81 44.42 -26.64 20.92
C ASN A 81 44.66 -28.04 20.34
N ALA A 82 43.79 -28.50 19.43
CA ALA A 82 43.96 -29.76 18.71
C ALA A 82 44.55 -29.56 17.31
N MET A 83 44.86 -28.32 16.92
CA MET A 83 45.39 -27.99 15.59
C MET A 83 46.91 -28.00 15.56
N ASP A 84 47.48 -28.55 14.49
CA ASP A 84 48.92 -28.50 14.22
C ASP A 84 49.33 -27.20 13.52
N ASP A 85 50.65 -26.94 13.43
CA ASP A 85 51.18 -25.73 12.78
C ASP A 85 50.81 -25.65 11.29
N SER A 86 50.72 -26.80 10.60
CA SER A 86 50.36 -26.86 9.19
C SER A 86 48.92 -26.43 8.97
N GLN A 87 47.99 -26.86 9.84
CA GLN A 87 46.59 -26.47 9.81
C GLN A 87 46.41 -24.99 10.10
N ILE A 88 47.19 -24.42 11.02
CA ILE A 88 47.14 -22.99 11.33
C ILE A 88 47.70 -22.16 10.16
N CYS A 89 48.80 -22.58 9.55
CA CYS A 89 49.33 -21.97 8.33
C CYS A 89 48.34 -22.07 7.16
N ALA A 90 47.65 -23.20 7.00
CA ALA A 90 46.62 -23.37 5.99
C ALA A 90 45.42 -22.43 6.22
N LEU A 91 45.04 -22.22 7.48
CA LEU A 91 43.97 -21.30 7.87
C LEU A 91 44.33 -19.84 7.56
N HIS A 92 45.53 -19.40 7.96
CA HIS A 92 46.06 -18.07 7.62
C HIS A 92 46.13 -17.88 6.10
N GLY A 93 46.66 -18.86 5.38
CA GLY A 93 46.74 -18.84 3.93
C GLY A 93 45.37 -18.77 3.25
N ALA A 94 44.37 -19.49 3.74
CA ALA A 94 43.00 -19.40 3.22
C ALA A 94 42.37 -18.03 3.46
N ALA A 95 42.54 -17.45 4.65
CA ALA A 95 42.10 -16.09 4.94
C ALA A 95 42.79 -15.07 4.02
N GLY A 96 44.11 -15.18 3.86
CA GLY A 96 44.89 -14.30 2.99
C GLY A 96 44.48 -14.39 1.52
N ARG A 97 44.20 -15.59 1.00
CA ARG A 97 43.67 -15.77 -0.37
C ARG A 97 42.33 -15.07 -0.55
N ILE A 98 41.37 -15.31 0.35
CA ILE A 98 40.04 -14.69 0.29
C ILE A 98 40.16 -13.16 0.33
N ILE A 99 41.00 -12.61 1.21
CA ILE A 99 41.24 -11.16 1.30
C ILE A 99 41.83 -10.63 0.00
N ASN A 100 42.84 -11.31 -0.56
CA ASN A 100 43.48 -10.89 -1.80
C ASN A 100 42.53 -10.96 -3.01
N ASP A 101 41.73 -12.01 -3.10
CA ASP A 101 40.70 -12.16 -4.14
C ASP A 101 39.67 -11.01 -4.07
N VAL A 102 39.25 -10.62 -2.85
CA VAL A 102 38.37 -9.45 -2.65
C VAL A 102 39.04 -8.14 -3.07
N ILE A 103 40.27 -7.89 -2.61
CA ILE A 103 40.99 -6.64 -2.89
C ILE A 103 41.33 -6.50 -4.38
N SER A 104 41.68 -7.60 -5.03
CA SER A 104 42.02 -7.63 -6.46
C SER A 104 40.81 -7.66 -7.40
N GLY A 105 39.59 -7.81 -6.85
CA GLY A 105 38.37 -7.97 -7.64
C GLY A 105 38.22 -9.35 -8.30
N ASN A 106 39.08 -10.32 -7.97
CA ASN A 106 38.99 -11.70 -8.44
C ASN A 106 38.01 -12.51 -7.57
N HIS A 107 36.76 -12.05 -7.48
CA HIS A 107 35.73 -12.73 -6.72
C HIS A 107 34.40 -12.72 -7.46
N THR A 108 33.59 -13.74 -7.22
CA THR A 108 32.24 -13.85 -7.78
C THR A 108 31.22 -13.62 -6.68
N PRO A 109 30.46 -12.51 -6.74
CA PRO A 109 29.37 -12.28 -5.81
C PRO A 109 28.23 -13.27 -6.07
N VAL A 110 27.47 -13.56 -5.02
CA VAL A 110 26.44 -14.58 -5.04
C VAL A 110 25.19 -14.20 -4.25
N ILE A 111 24.05 -14.72 -4.67
CA ILE A 111 22.79 -14.69 -3.92
C ILE A 111 22.53 -16.08 -3.35
N MET A 112 22.37 -16.17 -2.04
CA MET A 112 21.91 -17.37 -1.35
C MET A 112 20.39 -17.39 -1.34
N ARG A 113 19.75 -18.44 -1.85
CA ARG A 113 18.28 -18.56 -1.97
C ARG A 113 17.66 -19.46 -0.88
N ASP A 114 18.25 -19.48 0.31
CA ASP A 114 17.68 -20.20 1.45
C ASP A 114 16.42 -19.47 2.00
N GLN A 115 15.91 -19.83 3.18
CA GLN A 115 14.68 -19.24 3.75
C GLN A 115 14.73 -17.70 3.91
N ASP A 116 15.94 -17.12 3.99
CA ASP A 116 16.18 -15.68 4.03
C ASP A 116 17.23 -15.33 2.96
N PRO A 117 16.82 -14.77 1.81
CA PRO A 117 17.75 -14.48 0.73
C PRO A 117 18.84 -13.50 1.19
N GLU A 118 20.11 -13.84 0.95
CA GLU A 118 21.24 -13.00 1.37
C GLU A 118 22.24 -12.86 0.22
N ALA A 119 22.67 -11.63 -0.04
CA ALA A 119 23.74 -11.34 -0.98
C ALA A 119 25.10 -11.43 -0.28
N ALA A 120 26.07 -12.12 -0.89
CA ALA A 120 27.44 -12.19 -0.39
C ALA A 120 28.46 -11.83 -1.48
N PRO A 121 29.54 -11.11 -1.15
CA PRO A 121 30.56 -10.71 -2.13
C PRO A 121 31.46 -11.88 -2.57
N VAL A 122 31.55 -12.92 -1.74
CA VAL A 122 32.36 -14.12 -1.98
C VAL A 122 31.58 -15.37 -1.63
N ARG A 123 31.74 -16.41 -2.45
CA ARG A 123 31.18 -17.74 -2.22
C ARG A 123 31.99 -18.52 -1.17
N LEU A 124 31.46 -18.62 0.05
CA LEU A 124 32.11 -19.32 1.18
C LEU A 124 31.28 -20.46 1.80
N SER A 125 30.02 -20.60 1.38
CA SER A 125 29.08 -21.59 1.91
C SER A 125 28.67 -22.59 0.84
N SER A 126 28.42 -23.83 1.28
CA SER A 126 27.71 -24.85 0.51
C SER A 126 26.20 -24.64 0.68
N GLY A 127 25.46 -24.55 -0.43
CA GLY A 127 24.01 -24.26 -0.42
C GLY A 127 23.47 -24.02 -1.83
N ASN A 128 22.21 -23.58 -1.93
CA ASN A 128 21.62 -23.13 -3.19
C ASN A 128 22.07 -21.69 -3.47
N VAL A 129 23.02 -21.56 -4.38
CA VAL A 129 23.74 -20.31 -4.65
C VAL A 129 23.59 -19.93 -6.11
N GLU A 130 23.20 -18.69 -6.36
CA GLU A 130 23.10 -18.07 -7.67
C GLU A 130 24.28 -17.11 -7.85
N GLU A 131 25.11 -17.34 -8.86
CA GLU A 131 26.22 -16.44 -9.21
C GLU A 131 25.68 -15.23 -9.96
N VAL A 132 26.18 -14.05 -9.60
CA VAL A 132 25.75 -12.77 -10.18
C VAL A 132 26.96 -11.97 -10.65
N ALA A 133 26.75 -11.13 -11.65
CA ALA A 133 27.83 -10.35 -12.26
C ALA A 133 28.40 -9.28 -11.31
N ASP A 134 27.56 -8.75 -10.41
CA ASP A 134 27.87 -7.59 -9.58
C ASP A 134 27.21 -7.72 -8.19
N PHE A 135 27.94 -7.35 -7.14
CA PHE A 135 27.46 -7.42 -5.76
C PHE A 135 26.34 -6.40 -5.47
N MET A 136 26.35 -5.24 -6.12
CA MET A 136 25.30 -4.24 -5.97
C MET A 136 23.98 -4.73 -6.53
N SER A 137 23.99 -5.40 -7.68
CA SER A 137 22.83 -6.07 -8.28
C SER A 137 22.31 -7.18 -7.37
N ALA A 138 23.22 -7.92 -6.72
CA ALA A 138 22.86 -8.92 -5.72
C ALA A 138 22.08 -8.31 -4.54
N LEU A 139 22.61 -7.21 -3.98
CA LEU A 139 21.98 -6.47 -2.89
C LEU A 139 20.64 -5.88 -3.33
N ASP A 140 20.57 -5.29 -4.52
CA ASP A 140 19.35 -4.68 -5.03
C ASP A 140 18.25 -5.72 -5.23
N SER A 141 18.56 -6.88 -5.81
CA SER A 141 17.62 -8.00 -5.93
C SER A 141 17.10 -8.45 -4.56
N VAL A 142 17.99 -8.71 -3.60
CA VAL A 142 17.61 -9.20 -2.26
C VAL A 142 16.80 -8.16 -1.49
N PHE A 143 17.24 -6.90 -1.46
CA PHE A 143 16.52 -5.85 -0.75
C PHE A 143 15.19 -5.51 -1.40
N THR A 144 15.11 -5.51 -2.74
CA THR A 144 13.85 -5.32 -3.46
C THR A 144 12.87 -6.42 -3.09
N GLN A 145 13.29 -7.69 -3.11
CA GLN A 145 12.44 -8.80 -2.68
C GLN A 145 11.95 -8.62 -1.23
N ASN A 146 12.84 -8.33 -0.30
CA ASN A 146 12.50 -8.13 1.11
C ASN A 146 11.56 -6.93 1.35
N ILE A 147 11.72 -5.83 0.61
CA ILE A 147 10.84 -4.67 0.68
C ILE A 147 9.45 -5.01 0.13
N LEU A 148 9.38 -5.72 -1.01
CA LEU A 148 8.12 -6.15 -1.59
C LEU A 148 7.38 -7.11 -0.66
N GLU A 149 8.06 -8.07 -0.03
CA GLU A 149 7.45 -8.99 0.92
C GLU A 149 6.93 -8.30 2.18
N ARG A 150 7.71 -7.37 2.78
CA ARG A 150 7.22 -6.55 3.90
C ARG A 150 6.02 -5.69 3.51
N GLY A 151 6.04 -5.13 2.29
CA GLY A 151 4.92 -4.40 1.72
C GLY A 151 3.67 -5.26 1.54
N ARG A 152 3.83 -6.51 1.07
CA ARG A 152 2.77 -7.51 0.96
C ARG A 152 2.18 -7.80 2.34
N GLN A 153 3.01 -8.14 3.32
CA GLN A 153 2.57 -8.47 4.70
C GLN A 153 1.78 -7.32 5.34
N THR A 154 2.22 -6.07 5.15
CA THR A 154 1.55 -4.90 5.73
C THR A 154 0.17 -4.65 5.11
N ARG A 155 0.03 -4.81 3.78
CA ARG A 155 -1.25 -4.63 3.08
C ARG A 155 -2.19 -5.81 3.27
N SER A 156 -1.66 -7.04 3.25
CA SER A 156 -2.45 -8.24 3.49
C SER A 156 -2.96 -8.28 4.93
N GLY A 157 -2.16 -7.84 5.91
CA GLY A 157 -2.57 -7.82 7.33
C GLY A 157 -3.87 -7.06 7.57
N GLN A 158 -4.00 -5.84 7.05
CA GLN A 158 -5.23 -5.04 7.21
C GLN A 158 -6.46 -5.69 6.56
N SER A 159 -6.28 -6.31 5.39
CA SER A 159 -7.36 -7.00 4.69
C SER A 159 -7.72 -8.34 5.35
N GLN A 160 -6.74 -9.05 5.89
CA GLN A 160 -6.89 -10.31 6.62
C GLN A 160 -7.60 -10.11 7.97
N ASP A 161 -7.27 -9.03 8.68
CA ASP A 161 -7.96 -8.63 9.92
C ASP A 161 -9.44 -8.34 9.65
N GLN A 162 -9.73 -7.68 8.52
CA GLN A 162 -11.10 -7.39 8.10
C GLN A 162 -11.86 -8.67 7.74
N GLU A 163 -11.24 -9.61 7.03
CA GLU A 163 -11.81 -10.92 6.70
C GLU A 163 -12.13 -11.71 7.98
N THR A 164 -11.16 -11.86 8.88
CA THR A 164 -11.32 -12.56 10.17
C THR A 164 -12.46 -11.98 11.00
N ARG A 165 -12.58 -10.64 11.04
CA ARG A 165 -13.69 -9.97 11.74
C ARG A 165 -15.04 -10.30 11.13
N LEU A 166 -15.15 -10.32 9.79
CA LEU A 166 -16.40 -10.64 9.10
C LEU A 166 -16.80 -12.11 9.27
N GLU A 167 -15.83 -13.03 9.31
CA GLU A 167 -16.07 -14.43 9.64
C GLU A 167 -16.62 -14.61 11.06
N GLY A 168 -16.09 -13.87 12.03
CA GLY A 168 -16.64 -13.83 13.39
C GLY A 168 -18.11 -13.40 13.43
N VAL A 169 -18.45 -12.33 12.70
CA VAL A 169 -19.84 -11.86 12.56
C VAL A 169 -20.72 -12.92 11.89
N LEU A 170 -20.23 -13.60 10.85
CA LEU A 170 -20.97 -14.66 10.17
C LEU A 170 -21.27 -15.84 11.09
N ALA A 171 -20.31 -16.24 11.92
CA ALA A 171 -20.48 -17.32 12.89
C ALA A 171 -21.57 -16.98 13.93
N GLU A 172 -21.55 -15.75 14.43
CA GLU A 172 -22.56 -15.26 15.37
C GLU A 172 -23.96 -15.21 14.73
N GLN A 173 -24.07 -14.72 13.49
CA GLN A 173 -25.33 -14.70 12.74
C GLN A 173 -25.88 -16.11 12.49
N LYS A 174 -25.04 -17.08 12.14
CA LYS A 174 -25.44 -18.49 11.97
C LYS A 174 -25.93 -19.09 13.29
N LYS A 175 -25.22 -18.81 14.40
CA LYS A 175 -25.65 -19.24 15.74
C LYS A 175 -27.01 -18.65 16.11
N ALA A 176 -27.24 -17.37 15.83
CA ALA A 176 -28.51 -16.71 16.07
C ALA A 176 -29.68 -17.38 15.30
N VAL A 177 -29.48 -17.74 14.02
CA VAL A 177 -30.48 -18.50 13.25
C VAL A 177 -30.82 -19.83 13.92
N GLN A 178 -29.81 -20.57 14.38
CA GLN A 178 -30.01 -21.86 15.03
C GLN A 178 -30.77 -21.72 16.36
N THR A 179 -30.46 -20.70 17.15
CA THR A 179 -31.19 -20.39 18.39
C THR A 179 -32.65 -20.01 18.12
N VAL A 180 -32.91 -19.12 17.16
CA VAL A 180 -34.28 -18.69 16.81
C VAL A 180 -35.11 -19.86 16.25
N ARG A 181 -34.51 -20.71 15.40
CA ARG A 181 -35.16 -21.92 14.89
C ARG A 181 -35.49 -22.90 16.02
N GLY A 182 -34.54 -23.18 16.90
CA GLY A 182 -34.77 -24.06 18.06
C GLY A 182 -35.88 -23.53 18.98
N ARG A 183 -35.94 -22.22 19.21
CA ARG A 183 -37.04 -21.58 19.97
C ARG A 183 -38.40 -21.78 19.30
N ALA A 184 -38.50 -21.53 18.00
CA ALA A 184 -39.75 -21.69 17.26
C ALA A 184 -40.26 -23.15 17.26
N GLU A 185 -39.34 -24.12 17.15
CA GLU A 185 -39.65 -25.55 17.23
C GLU A 185 -40.15 -25.95 18.63
N VAL A 186 -39.48 -25.50 19.69
CA VAL A 186 -39.91 -25.77 21.08
C VAL A 186 -41.28 -25.15 21.34
N MET A 187 -41.51 -23.91 20.91
CA MET A 187 -42.83 -23.26 21.03
C MET A 187 -43.93 -24.05 20.33
N GLY A 188 -43.65 -24.63 19.16
CA GLY A 188 -44.57 -25.52 18.46
C GLY A 188 -44.88 -26.79 19.27
N ARG A 189 -43.85 -27.47 19.79
CA ARG A 189 -44.04 -28.67 20.63
C ARG A 189 -44.83 -28.39 21.91
N VAL A 190 -44.58 -27.24 22.54
CA VAL A 190 -45.31 -26.81 23.74
C VAL A 190 -46.76 -26.49 23.39
N ALA A 191 -47.04 -25.95 22.20
CA ALA A 191 -48.42 -25.77 21.73
C ALA A 191 -49.10 -27.12 21.44
N ASP A 192 -48.40 -28.07 20.82
CA ASP A 192 -48.90 -29.42 20.57
C ASP A 192 -49.23 -30.15 21.88
N SER A 193 -48.37 -30.02 22.89
CA SER A 193 -48.58 -30.65 24.20
C SER A 193 -49.82 -30.14 24.91
N MET A 194 -50.26 -28.89 24.67
CA MET A 194 -51.51 -28.36 25.21
C MET A 194 -52.76 -29.08 24.68
N TYR A 195 -52.73 -29.59 23.43
CA TYR A 195 -53.81 -30.43 22.91
C TYR A 195 -53.78 -31.84 23.50
N VAL A 196 -52.58 -32.38 23.74
CA VAL A 196 -52.41 -33.67 24.43
C VAL A 196 -52.93 -33.57 25.88
N MET A 197 -52.55 -32.53 26.62
CA MET A 197 -53.04 -32.23 27.97
C MET A 197 -54.57 -32.21 28.02
N LEU A 198 -55.20 -31.54 27.04
CA LEU A 198 -56.65 -31.49 26.93
C LEU A 198 -57.27 -32.89 26.74
N SER A 199 -56.66 -33.73 25.90
CA SER A 199 -57.13 -35.11 25.67
C SER A 199 -56.98 -36.02 26.89
N SER A 200 -56.02 -35.71 27.77
CA SER A 200 -55.78 -36.40 29.05
C SER A 200 -56.59 -35.85 30.22
N GLY A 201 -57.46 -34.85 29.98
CA GLY A 201 -58.35 -34.27 31.01
C GLY A 201 -57.76 -33.10 31.80
N ILE A 202 -56.58 -32.59 31.43
CA ILE A 202 -55.98 -31.41 32.04
C ILE A 202 -56.58 -30.16 31.37
N LEU A 203 -57.19 -29.28 32.16
CA LEU A 203 -57.91 -28.09 31.65
C LEU A 203 -57.22 -26.77 31.98
N ARG A 204 -56.28 -26.75 32.92
CA ARG A 204 -55.60 -25.54 33.41
C ARG A 204 -54.09 -25.75 33.48
N LEU A 205 -53.35 -24.65 33.32
CA LEU A 205 -51.89 -24.63 33.32
C LEU A 205 -51.26 -24.48 34.70
N ASP A 206 -52.06 -24.29 35.75
CA ASP A 206 -51.64 -24.10 37.14
C ASP A 206 -51.58 -25.42 37.95
N THR A 207 -51.79 -26.57 37.32
CA THR A 207 -51.72 -27.89 37.98
C THR A 207 -50.31 -28.49 37.91
N GLU A 208 -49.99 -29.41 38.83
CA GLU A 208 -48.69 -30.09 38.84
C GLU A 208 -48.49 -30.98 37.60
N GLU A 209 -49.56 -31.59 37.10
CA GLU A 209 -49.53 -32.42 35.89
C GLU A 209 -49.26 -31.59 34.64
N ALA A 210 -49.85 -30.39 34.56
CA ALA A 210 -49.56 -29.43 33.48
C ALA A 210 -48.12 -28.92 33.54
N ALA A 211 -47.60 -28.66 34.75
CA ALA A 211 -46.22 -28.24 34.94
C ALA A 211 -45.22 -29.33 34.50
N ALA A 212 -45.50 -30.60 34.81
CA ALA A 212 -44.68 -31.73 34.38
C ALA A 212 -44.66 -31.88 32.85
N ALA A 213 -45.83 -31.81 32.20
CA ALA A 213 -45.94 -31.94 30.75
C ALA A 213 -45.36 -30.74 29.98
N LEU A 214 -45.39 -29.52 30.56
CA LEU A 214 -44.66 -28.36 30.02
C LEU A 214 -43.14 -28.54 30.14
N ALA A 215 -42.66 -29.00 31.30
CA ALA A 215 -41.24 -29.20 31.55
C ALA A 215 -40.62 -30.27 30.63
N GLU A 216 -41.34 -31.35 30.36
CA GLU A 216 -40.94 -32.40 29.41
C GLU A 216 -40.77 -31.86 27.99
N ASN A 217 -41.55 -30.83 27.63
CA ASN A 217 -41.48 -30.16 26.34
C ASN A 217 -40.58 -28.92 26.34
N GLY A 218 -39.84 -28.65 27.42
CA GLY A 218 -38.86 -27.57 27.52
C GLY A 218 -39.44 -26.19 27.82
N ALA A 219 -40.61 -26.12 28.46
CA ALA A 219 -41.24 -24.88 28.92
C ALA A 219 -41.44 -24.90 30.44
N THR A 220 -41.33 -23.72 31.06
CA THR A 220 -41.67 -23.55 32.49
C THR A 220 -42.62 -22.38 32.69
N LEU A 221 -43.56 -22.54 33.60
CA LEU A 221 -44.45 -21.46 33.99
C LEU A 221 -43.74 -20.54 34.99
N VAL A 222 -43.64 -19.25 34.66
CA VAL A 222 -43.04 -18.21 35.50
C VAL A 222 -43.97 -17.01 35.60
N ARG A 223 -43.79 -16.20 36.65
CA ARG A 223 -44.49 -14.92 36.81
C ARG A 223 -43.54 -13.76 36.56
N GLU A 224 -43.89 -12.89 35.61
CA GLU A 224 -43.14 -11.68 35.31
C GLU A 224 -43.96 -10.45 35.74
N ARG A 225 -43.48 -9.73 36.76
CA ARG A 225 -44.20 -8.57 37.34
C ARG A 225 -45.67 -8.87 37.70
N GLY A 226 -45.93 -10.08 38.19
CA GLY A 226 -47.28 -10.55 38.55
C GLY A 226 -48.10 -11.15 37.40
N VAL A 227 -47.62 -11.10 36.16
CA VAL A 227 -48.31 -11.68 34.99
C VAL A 227 -47.76 -13.08 34.69
N PRO A 228 -48.61 -14.12 34.52
CA PRO A 228 -48.18 -15.45 34.11
C PRO A 228 -47.54 -15.44 32.71
N ALA A 229 -46.43 -16.16 32.57
CA ALA A 229 -45.71 -16.31 31.31
C ALA A 229 -45.08 -17.70 31.20
N LEU A 230 -44.96 -18.21 29.99
CA LEU A 230 -44.19 -19.42 29.69
C LEU A 230 -42.77 -19.02 29.30
N SER A 231 -41.78 -19.53 30.02
CA SER A 231 -40.36 -19.39 29.68
C SER A 231 -39.93 -20.56 28.80
N ILE A 232 -39.47 -20.25 27.58
CA ILE A 232 -39.06 -21.19 26.55
C ILE A 232 -37.68 -20.75 26.03
N LEU A 233 -36.61 -21.47 26.39
CA LEU A 233 -35.22 -21.18 25.96
C LEU A 233 -34.85 -19.67 26.07
N ASP A 234 -35.09 -19.09 27.25
CA ASP A 234 -34.88 -17.67 27.63
C ASP A 234 -35.85 -16.65 27.03
N GLU A 235 -36.85 -17.07 26.25
CA GLU A 235 -37.94 -16.22 25.77
C GLU A 235 -39.16 -16.36 26.68
N LYS A 236 -39.82 -15.26 27.04
CA LYS A 236 -41.02 -15.27 27.88
C LYS A 236 -42.25 -14.88 27.08
N VAL A 237 -43.19 -15.81 26.94
CA VAL A 237 -44.48 -15.56 26.28
C VAL A 237 -45.54 -15.35 27.35
N LYS A 238 -46.15 -14.16 27.38
CA LYS A 238 -47.23 -13.84 28.32
C LYS A 238 -48.48 -14.67 28.01
N ILE A 239 -49.09 -15.24 29.05
CA ILE A 239 -50.27 -16.08 28.93
C ILE A 239 -51.31 -15.72 30.00
N SER A 240 -52.55 -16.14 29.78
CA SER A 240 -53.63 -16.05 30.78
C SER A 240 -53.95 -17.45 31.31
N LEU A 241 -53.95 -17.62 32.63
CA LEU A 241 -54.26 -18.90 33.27
C LEU A 241 -55.76 -19.24 33.24
N ASP A 242 -56.60 -18.24 33.01
CA ASP A 242 -58.05 -18.39 32.90
C ASP A 242 -58.51 -18.60 31.44
N ALA A 243 -57.58 -18.51 30.49
CA ALA A 243 -57.86 -18.80 29.09
C ALA A 243 -57.82 -20.32 28.84
N PRO A 244 -58.67 -20.84 27.92
CA PRO A 244 -58.59 -22.22 27.47
C PRO A 244 -57.21 -22.57 26.91
N LEU A 245 -56.74 -23.79 27.13
CA LEU A 245 -55.46 -24.31 26.62
C LEU A 245 -55.29 -24.08 25.12
N GLN A 246 -56.36 -24.22 24.33
CA GLN A 246 -56.36 -24.01 22.89
C GLN A 246 -56.05 -22.55 22.51
N SER A 247 -56.53 -21.59 23.32
CA SER A 247 -56.22 -20.17 23.13
C SER A 247 -54.74 -19.91 23.38
N THR A 248 -54.18 -20.51 24.43
CA THR A 248 -52.76 -20.40 24.76
C THR A 248 -51.88 -21.07 23.69
N ALA A 249 -52.28 -22.23 23.17
CA ALA A 249 -51.63 -22.91 22.06
C ALA A 249 -51.63 -22.03 20.79
N SER A 250 -52.74 -21.36 20.49
CA SER A 250 -52.81 -20.42 19.36
C SER A 250 -51.86 -19.23 19.51
N VAL A 251 -51.67 -18.70 20.73
CA VAL A 251 -50.70 -17.63 21.00
C VAL A 251 -49.27 -18.14 20.76
N LEU A 252 -48.95 -19.35 21.22
CA LEU A 252 -47.64 -19.96 21.01
C LEU A 252 -47.33 -20.25 19.54
N TYR A 253 -48.30 -20.73 18.75
CA TYR A 253 -48.11 -20.86 17.30
C TYR A 253 -47.94 -19.51 16.61
N GLY A 254 -48.67 -18.49 17.05
CA GLY A 254 -48.51 -17.12 16.54
C GLY A 254 -47.10 -16.59 16.76
N GLU A 255 -46.57 -16.73 17.97
CA GLU A 255 -45.20 -16.34 18.31
C GLU A 255 -44.15 -17.21 17.61
N SER A 256 -44.35 -18.53 17.52
CA SER A 256 -43.48 -19.43 16.74
C SER A 256 -43.38 -19.01 15.28
N LYS A 257 -44.51 -18.69 14.64
CA LYS A 257 -44.56 -18.21 13.25
C LYS A 257 -43.86 -16.86 13.08
N ARG A 258 -44.00 -15.96 14.06
CA ARG A 258 -43.33 -14.66 14.08
C ARG A 258 -41.81 -14.80 14.18
N GLN A 259 -41.33 -15.67 15.07
CA GLN A 259 -39.91 -15.99 15.23
C GLN A 259 -39.36 -16.64 13.95
N ALA A 260 -40.10 -17.58 13.36
CA ALA A 260 -39.73 -18.19 12.08
C ALA A 260 -39.64 -17.16 10.94
N ALA A 261 -40.54 -16.16 10.90
CA ALA A 261 -40.47 -15.08 9.92
C ALA A 261 -39.21 -14.21 10.09
N ALA A 262 -38.76 -13.97 11.33
CA ALA A 262 -37.54 -13.21 11.61
C ALA A 262 -36.25 -13.87 11.07
N ILE A 263 -36.24 -15.19 10.88
CA ILE A 263 -35.11 -15.93 10.31
C ILE A 263 -34.77 -15.43 8.90
N SER A 264 -35.77 -15.09 8.08
CA SER A 264 -35.56 -14.60 6.70
C SER A 264 -34.69 -13.34 6.67
N SER A 265 -34.96 -12.38 7.57
CA SER A 265 -34.18 -11.16 7.72
C SER A 265 -32.73 -11.44 8.14
N ILE A 266 -32.51 -12.42 9.03
CA ILE A 266 -31.16 -12.83 9.45
C ILE A 266 -30.43 -13.53 8.29
N GLN A 267 -31.12 -14.33 7.48
CA GLN A 267 -30.55 -14.98 6.29
C GLN A 267 -30.12 -13.95 5.23
N ASP A 268 -30.89 -12.87 5.03
CA ASP A 268 -30.50 -11.76 4.15
C ASP A 268 -29.23 -11.04 4.66
N MET A 269 -29.10 -10.88 5.98
CA MET A 269 -27.88 -10.34 6.58
C MET A 269 -26.68 -11.28 6.36
N ILE A 270 -26.87 -12.60 6.54
CA ILE A 270 -25.84 -13.62 6.26
C ILE A 270 -25.38 -13.54 4.80
N SER A 271 -26.31 -13.46 3.84
CA SER A 271 -26.01 -13.29 2.41
C SER A 271 -25.16 -12.05 2.14
N LYS A 272 -25.52 -10.91 2.74
CA LYS A 272 -24.74 -9.66 2.63
C LYS A 272 -23.34 -9.79 3.26
N THR A 273 -23.22 -10.45 4.41
CA THR A 273 -21.94 -10.71 5.07
C THR A 273 -21.06 -11.62 4.21
N GLN A 274 -21.62 -12.70 3.64
CA GLN A 274 -20.90 -13.63 2.78
C GLN A 274 -20.33 -12.93 1.53
N ARG A 275 -21.13 -12.07 0.88
CA ARG A 275 -20.65 -11.26 -0.26
C ARG A 275 -19.52 -10.31 0.13
N LYS A 276 -19.52 -9.78 1.35
CA LYS A 276 -18.43 -8.93 1.86
C LYS A 276 -17.16 -9.74 2.11
N ILE A 277 -17.29 -10.96 2.64
CA ILE A 277 -16.16 -11.89 2.83
C ILE A 277 -15.55 -12.24 1.47
N GLU A 278 -16.36 -12.66 0.48
CA GLU A 278 -15.86 -12.96 -0.86
C GLU A 278 -15.14 -11.78 -1.51
N LYS A 279 -15.64 -10.56 -1.30
CA LYS A 279 -14.99 -9.34 -1.80
C LYS A 279 -13.66 -9.07 -1.07
N ALA A 280 -13.61 -9.28 0.24
CA ALA A 280 -12.38 -9.15 1.02
C ALA A 280 -11.34 -10.19 0.58
N ALA A 281 -11.73 -11.46 0.45
CA ALA A 281 -10.88 -12.56 -0.02
C ALA A 281 -10.32 -12.30 -1.42
N ARG A 282 -11.15 -11.83 -2.37
CA ARG A 282 -10.70 -11.41 -3.71
C ARG A 282 -9.70 -10.25 -3.64
N THR A 283 -9.87 -9.34 -2.69
CA THR A 283 -8.96 -8.21 -2.49
C THR A 283 -7.62 -8.71 -1.92
N VAL A 284 -7.62 -9.66 -0.98
CA VAL A 284 -6.41 -10.31 -0.46
C VAL A 284 -5.67 -11.05 -1.57
N GLN A 285 -6.36 -11.87 -2.37
CA GLN A 285 -5.77 -12.58 -3.51
C GLN A 285 -5.20 -11.61 -4.56
N ALA A 286 -5.95 -10.56 -4.91
CA ALA A 286 -5.47 -9.53 -5.82
C ALA A 286 -4.25 -8.78 -5.25
N GLN A 287 -4.20 -8.49 -3.95
CA GLN A 287 -3.07 -7.86 -3.29
C GLN A 287 -1.83 -8.77 -3.22
N GLN A 288 -2.02 -10.08 -3.08
CA GLN A 288 -0.93 -11.06 -3.13
C GLN A 288 -0.37 -11.23 -4.55
N GLY A 289 -1.24 -11.15 -5.58
CA GLY A 289 -0.84 -11.28 -6.99
C GLY A 289 -0.35 -9.99 -7.68
N THR A 290 -0.75 -8.79 -7.21
CA THR A 290 -0.42 -7.50 -7.86
C THR A 290 0.90 -6.88 -7.42
N VAL A 291 1.59 -7.46 -6.45
CA VAL A 291 2.99 -7.10 -6.17
C VAL A 291 3.90 -7.98 -7.04
N ALA A 292 3.58 -8.14 -8.32
CA ALA A 292 4.63 -8.32 -9.30
C ALA A 292 5.47 -7.05 -9.22
N ALA A 293 6.79 -7.20 -9.17
CA ALA A 293 7.71 -6.08 -9.14
C ALA A 293 7.35 -5.13 -10.29
N ALA A 294 6.69 -4.02 -9.98
CA ALA A 294 6.86 -2.85 -10.81
C ALA A 294 8.34 -2.55 -10.64
N GLU A 295 9.16 -2.93 -11.63
CA GLU A 295 10.46 -2.31 -11.82
C GLU A 295 10.26 -0.85 -11.48
N VAL A 296 10.94 -0.36 -10.43
CA VAL A 296 10.76 1.00 -9.96
C VAL A 296 11.37 1.86 -11.06
N ARG A 297 10.53 2.15 -12.04
CA ARG A 297 10.84 2.97 -13.19
C ARG A 297 11.42 4.26 -12.65
N LYS A 298 12.58 4.64 -13.16
CA LYS A 298 13.23 5.88 -12.76
C LYS A 298 12.34 7.04 -13.19
N ARG A 299 11.44 7.46 -12.30
CA ARG A 299 10.45 8.51 -12.60
C ARG A 299 11.19 9.74 -13.10
N ASN A 300 10.73 10.27 -14.23
CA ASN A 300 11.24 11.51 -14.75
C ASN A 300 10.98 12.63 -13.73
N TRP A 301 11.88 13.61 -13.68
CA TRP A 301 11.78 14.70 -12.70
C TRP A 301 10.47 15.49 -12.82
N PHE A 302 9.84 15.51 -14.01
CA PHE A 302 8.63 16.26 -14.29
C PHE A 302 7.35 15.57 -13.79
N GLU A 303 7.38 14.25 -13.55
CA GLU A 303 6.19 13.46 -13.21
C GLU A 303 5.61 13.73 -11.82
N ARG A 304 6.38 14.43 -10.99
CA ARG A 304 5.87 14.94 -9.70
C ARG A 304 4.98 16.18 -9.85
N TYR A 305 4.90 16.75 -11.05
CA TYR A 305 4.15 17.95 -11.42
C TYR A 305 3.01 17.57 -12.38
N ARG A 306 2.23 18.57 -12.82
CA ARG A 306 1.35 18.39 -13.99
C ARG A 306 2.23 18.50 -15.22
N TRP A 307 2.04 17.61 -16.19
CA TRP A 307 2.88 17.61 -17.37
C TRP A 307 2.16 16.94 -18.53
N PHE A 308 2.59 17.31 -19.73
CA PHE A 308 2.24 16.63 -20.97
C PHE A 308 3.29 17.00 -22.02
N TYR A 309 3.37 16.23 -23.11
CA TYR A 309 4.08 16.65 -24.31
C TYR A 309 3.09 17.30 -25.26
N ALA A 310 3.39 18.51 -25.71
CA ALA A 310 2.66 19.16 -26.79
C ALA A 310 2.72 18.32 -28.08
N SER A 311 1.83 18.58 -29.05
CA SER A 311 1.77 17.84 -30.31
C SER A 311 3.09 17.81 -31.08
N ASP A 312 3.94 18.83 -30.93
CA ASP A 312 5.29 18.90 -31.54
C ASP A 312 6.38 18.17 -30.73
N GLY A 313 6.01 17.50 -29.64
CA GLY A 313 6.92 16.77 -28.75
C GLY A 313 7.57 17.63 -27.66
N THR A 314 7.24 18.93 -27.57
CA THR A 314 7.79 19.83 -26.55
C THR A 314 7.20 19.53 -25.17
N LEU A 315 8.03 19.43 -24.13
CA LEU A 315 7.56 19.21 -22.76
C LEU A 315 6.91 20.47 -22.18
N ALA A 316 5.69 20.34 -21.69
CA ALA A 316 5.03 21.34 -20.87
C ALA A 316 4.88 20.82 -19.43
N VAL A 317 5.31 21.61 -18.44
CA VAL A 317 5.27 21.24 -17.02
C VAL A 317 4.70 22.36 -16.15
N GLY A 318 3.80 22.03 -15.23
CA GLY A 318 3.14 23.01 -14.37
C GLY A 318 2.89 22.53 -12.95
N GLY A 319 2.88 23.44 -11.99
CA GLY A 319 2.65 23.08 -10.59
C GLY A 319 1.23 22.56 -10.32
N ARG A 320 1.12 21.72 -9.29
CA ARG A 320 -0.15 21.20 -8.75
C ARG A 320 -0.74 22.09 -7.65
N ASP A 321 0.13 22.82 -6.97
CA ASP A 321 -0.15 23.65 -5.80
C ASP A 321 0.89 24.78 -5.68
N ALA A 322 0.72 25.67 -4.71
CA ALA A 322 1.62 26.80 -4.48
C ALA A 322 3.11 26.39 -4.26
N PRO A 323 3.42 25.36 -3.42
CA PRO A 323 4.80 24.87 -3.28
C PRO A 323 5.39 24.34 -4.59
N SER A 324 4.63 23.56 -5.36
CA SER A 324 5.11 22.99 -6.62
C SER A 324 5.22 24.02 -7.74
N ASN A 325 4.32 25.00 -7.84
CA ASN A 325 4.48 26.19 -8.70
C ASN A 325 5.81 26.88 -8.40
N SER A 326 6.10 27.09 -7.11
CA SER A 326 7.38 27.69 -6.69
C SER A 326 8.58 26.86 -7.14
N ALA A 327 8.49 25.53 -7.01
CA ALA A 327 9.57 24.63 -7.39
C ALA A 327 9.79 24.60 -8.91
N VAL A 328 8.72 24.55 -9.71
CA VAL A 328 8.79 24.56 -11.18
C VAL A 328 9.49 25.84 -11.67
N VAL A 329 9.01 27.01 -11.27
CA VAL A 329 9.56 28.30 -11.71
C VAL A 329 10.97 28.57 -11.17
N ARG A 330 11.28 28.15 -9.94
CA ARG A 330 12.61 28.44 -9.35
C ARG A 330 13.70 27.47 -9.79
N LYS A 331 13.37 26.18 -9.97
CA LYS A 331 14.36 25.12 -10.23
C LYS A 331 14.46 24.69 -11.70
N HIS A 332 13.36 24.79 -12.45
CA HIS A 332 13.23 24.16 -13.77
C HIS A 332 12.99 25.15 -14.91
N MET A 333 12.82 26.44 -14.61
CA MET A 333 12.73 27.50 -15.61
C MET A 333 14.12 27.89 -16.09
N GLU A 334 14.32 27.83 -17.40
CA GLU A 334 15.58 28.11 -18.08
C GLU A 334 15.40 29.21 -19.14
N PRO A 335 16.47 29.91 -19.54
CA PRO A 335 16.41 30.83 -20.66
C PRO A 335 15.88 30.15 -21.93
N GLY A 336 14.98 30.83 -22.64
CA GLY A 336 14.32 30.31 -23.84
C GLY A 336 13.01 29.57 -23.60
N ASP A 337 12.65 29.24 -22.35
CA ASP A 337 11.32 28.68 -22.04
C ASP A 337 10.21 29.72 -22.19
N ARG A 338 8.94 29.27 -22.26
CA ARG A 338 7.75 30.16 -22.16
C ARG A 338 6.94 29.85 -20.93
N VAL A 339 6.62 30.87 -20.14
CA VAL A 339 5.91 30.72 -18.86
C VAL A 339 4.46 31.15 -19.01
N PHE A 340 3.54 30.24 -18.71
CA PHE A 340 2.10 30.42 -18.84
C PHE A 340 1.41 30.62 -17.50
N HIS A 341 0.43 31.51 -17.48
CA HIS A 341 -0.49 31.72 -16.36
C HIS A 341 -1.84 32.23 -16.87
N ALA A 342 -2.94 31.88 -16.22
CA ALA A 342 -4.27 32.42 -16.51
C ALA A 342 -4.58 33.63 -15.61
N GLU A 343 -5.38 34.59 -16.07
CA GLU A 343 -5.78 35.78 -15.27
C GLU A 343 -6.85 35.44 -14.22
N ILE A 344 -6.64 34.37 -13.47
CA ILE A 344 -7.51 33.90 -12.40
C ILE A 344 -6.67 33.42 -11.21
N TYR A 345 -7.19 33.65 -10.01
CA TYR A 345 -6.57 33.11 -8.80
C TYR A 345 -6.58 31.57 -8.83
N GLY A 346 -5.46 30.97 -8.42
CA GLY A 346 -5.31 29.51 -8.40
C GLY A 346 -5.00 28.90 -9.77
N SER A 347 -4.57 29.71 -10.74
CA SER A 347 -3.90 29.21 -11.94
C SER A 347 -2.56 28.56 -11.58
N PRO A 348 -2.19 27.44 -12.22
CA PRO A 348 -0.83 26.96 -12.19
C PRO A 348 0.09 27.91 -12.98
N PHE A 349 1.39 27.84 -12.67
CA PHE A 349 2.43 28.30 -13.58
C PHE A 349 2.89 27.10 -14.42
N PHE A 350 2.64 27.14 -15.72
CA PHE A 350 3.17 26.16 -16.67
C PHE A 350 4.41 26.72 -17.37
N ILE A 351 5.34 25.84 -17.72
CA ILE A 351 6.54 26.15 -18.47
C ILE A 351 6.55 25.23 -19.69
N LEU A 352 6.54 25.82 -20.88
CA LEU A 352 6.81 25.13 -22.13
C LEU A 352 8.32 25.18 -22.38
N LYS A 353 8.97 24.01 -22.32
CA LYS A 353 10.43 23.88 -22.33
C LYS A 353 11.03 24.17 -23.71
N GLY A 354 12.21 24.78 -23.75
CA GLY A 354 12.99 24.93 -25.00
C GLY A 354 12.36 25.86 -26.04
N GLY A 355 11.41 26.72 -25.63
CA GLY A 355 10.87 27.78 -26.47
C GLY A 355 9.93 27.33 -27.57
N GLY A 356 9.30 26.14 -27.43
CA GLY A 356 8.29 25.61 -28.36
C GLY A 356 7.41 26.73 -28.92
N SER A 357 7.61 27.02 -30.20
CA SER A 357 7.05 28.22 -30.85
C SER A 357 5.87 27.90 -31.75
N SER A 358 5.56 26.62 -31.93
CA SER A 358 4.44 26.20 -32.76
C SER A 358 3.15 26.75 -32.15
N ALA A 359 2.24 27.23 -33.01
CA ALA A 359 0.94 27.74 -32.55
C ALA A 359 0.20 26.67 -31.74
N ALA A 360 0.29 25.40 -32.17
CA ALA A 360 -0.28 24.25 -31.46
C ALA A 360 0.26 24.12 -30.02
N ALA A 361 1.58 24.11 -29.82
CA ALA A 361 2.15 23.96 -28.47
C ALA A 361 1.77 25.12 -27.54
N LEU A 362 1.63 26.34 -28.06
CA LEU A 362 1.17 27.50 -27.28
C LEU A 362 -0.30 27.39 -26.90
N GLU A 363 -1.15 27.00 -27.85
CA GLU A 363 -2.59 26.79 -27.63
C GLU A 363 -2.85 25.65 -26.65
N GLU A 364 -2.14 24.53 -26.80
CA GLU A 364 -2.20 23.38 -25.91
C GLU A 364 -1.74 23.76 -24.49
N THR A 365 -0.62 24.47 -24.35
CA THR A 365 -0.13 24.89 -23.03
C THR A 365 -1.05 25.92 -22.38
N ALA A 366 -1.63 26.82 -23.16
CA ALA A 366 -2.65 27.76 -22.68
C ALA A 366 -3.91 27.02 -22.21
N GLN A 367 -4.40 26.05 -22.99
CA GLN A 367 -5.55 25.22 -22.63
C GLN A 367 -5.29 24.44 -21.34
N ALA A 368 -4.12 23.80 -21.21
CA ALA A 368 -3.75 23.09 -20.00
C ALA A 368 -3.70 24.03 -18.78
N THR A 369 -3.08 25.20 -18.94
CA THR A 369 -2.99 26.23 -17.88
C THR A 369 -4.37 26.63 -17.36
N VAL A 370 -5.31 26.87 -18.29
CA VAL A 370 -6.71 27.19 -17.96
C VAL A 370 -7.40 26.01 -17.28
N CYS A 371 -7.35 24.80 -17.86
CA CYS A 371 -8.04 23.62 -17.35
C CYS A 371 -7.49 23.12 -16.01
N PHE A 372 -6.25 23.42 -15.66
CA PHE A 372 -5.66 23.08 -14.37
C PHE A 372 -5.82 24.18 -13.30
N SER A 373 -6.56 25.24 -13.62
CA SER A 373 -6.89 26.36 -12.73
C SER A 373 -8.28 26.22 -12.09
N ARG A 374 -8.72 27.25 -11.35
CA ARG A 374 -10.10 27.34 -10.85
C ARG A 374 -11.17 27.34 -11.95
N VAL A 375 -10.82 27.71 -13.19
CA VAL A 375 -11.75 27.68 -14.33
C VAL A 375 -12.40 26.31 -14.49
N TRP A 376 -11.67 25.21 -14.24
CA TRP A 376 -12.24 23.87 -14.32
C TRP A 376 -13.26 23.59 -13.22
N ARG A 377 -12.98 24.06 -12.00
CA ARG A 377 -13.89 23.89 -10.86
C ARG A 377 -15.20 24.63 -11.07
N GLU A 378 -15.13 25.81 -11.69
CA GLU A 378 -16.24 26.75 -11.87
C GLU A 378 -16.87 26.64 -13.28
N ALA A 379 -16.33 25.78 -14.15
CA ALA A 379 -16.76 25.58 -15.54
C ALA A 379 -16.86 26.90 -16.35
N MET A 380 -15.88 27.79 -16.19
CA MET A 380 -15.84 29.11 -16.84
C MET A 380 -15.35 29.05 -18.31
N HIS A 381 -16.28 28.84 -19.24
CA HIS A 381 -15.98 28.77 -20.67
C HIS A 381 -15.49 30.12 -21.23
N GLY A 382 -14.70 30.09 -22.31
CA GLY A 382 -14.15 31.30 -22.95
C GLY A 382 -12.96 31.94 -22.24
N SER A 383 -12.43 31.29 -21.20
CA SER A 383 -11.21 31.72 -20.50
C SER A 383 -9.95 31.58 -21.36
N GLY A 384 -8.93 32.38 -21.06
CA GLY A 384 -7.63 32.32 -21.73
C GLY A 384 -6.48 32.31 -20.74
N ALA A 385 -5.28 32.07 -21.27
CA ALA A 385 -4.02 32.27 -20.57
C ALA A 385 -3.17 33.30 -21.30
N TYR A 386 -2.09 33.72 -20.67
CA TYR A 386 -1.03 34.43 -21.34
C TYR A 386 0.30 33.72 -21.12
N TRP A 387 1.25 33.94 -22.01
CA TRP A 387 2.64 33.56 -21.81
C TRP A 387 3.57 34.77 -21.81
N VAL A 388 4.69 34.62 -21.11
CA VAL A 388 5.79 35.58 -21.01
C VAL A 388 7.13 34.86 -21.06
N ASP A 389 8.19 35.60 -21.35
CA ASP A 389 9.56 35.11 -21.32
C ASP A 389 10.07 34.99 -19.87
N PRO A 390 11.12 34.17 -19.60
CA PRO A 390 11.56 33.87 -18.23
C PRO A 390 12.08 35.08 -17.45
N ASP A 391 12.65 36.07 -18.13
CA ASP A 391 13.17 37.32 -17.56
C ASP A 391 12.07 38.27 -17.05
N GLN A 392 10.86 38.11 -17.58
CA GLN A 392 9.64 38.79 -17.16
C GLN A 392 9.06 38.25 -15.84
N VAL A 393 9.51 37.08 -15.38
CA VAL A 393 9.03 36.43 -14.16
C VAL A 393 9.93 36.75 -12.97
N LYS A 394 9.53 37.71 -12.13
CA LYS A 394 10.32 38.10 -10.95
C LYS A 394 10.05 37.16 -9.77
N LYS A 395 11.14 36.56 -9.27
CA LYS A 395 11.15 35.60 -8.15
C LYS A 395 11.05 36.26 -6.76
N SER A 396 11.31 37.57 -6.70
CA SER A 396 11.22 38.42 -5.52
C SER A 396 9.97 39.29 -5.57
N ALA A 397 9.44 39.63 -4.40
CA ALA A 397 8.36 40.62 -4.30
C ALA A 397 8.87 42.01 -4.72
N PRO A 398 8.00 42.89 -5.26
CA PRO A 398 8.30 44.31 -5.40
C PRO A 398 8.67 44.92 -4.03
N SER A 399 9.47 45.98 -4.05
CA SER A 399 9.92 46.64 -2.82
C SER A 399 8.73 47.03 -1.93
N GLY A 400 8.76 46.61 -0.66
CA GLY A 400 7.71 46.91 0.32
C GLY A 400 6.47 46.02 0.30
N GLN A 401 6.38 45.00 -0.57
CA GLN A 401 5.23 44.09 -0.65
C GLN A 401 5.61 42.64 -0.28
N TYR A 402 4.64 41.88 0.24
CA TYR A 402 4.79 40.44 0.49
C TYR A 402 4.19 39.64 -0.66
N LEU A 403 4.95 38.67 -1.19
CA LEU A 403 4.47 37.76 -2.22
C LEU A 403 4.21 36.37 -1.63
N PRO A 404 2.97 35.85 -1.67
CA PRO A 404 2.66 34.52 -1.19
C PRO A 404 3.48 33.45 -1.91
N LYS A 405 3.79 32.34 -1.22
CA LYS A 405 4.43 31.18 -1.85
C LYS A 405 3.61 30.74 -3.07
N GLY A 406 4.28 30.50 -4.20
CA GLY A 406 3.66 30.08 -5.46
C GLY A 406 3.14 31.22 -6.33
N SER A 407 3.30 32.48 -5.93
CA SER A 407 2.99 33.66 -6.74
C SER A 407 4.28 34.30 -7.26
N PHE A 408 4.22 34.91 -8.45
CA PHE A 408 5.33 35.58 -9.12
C PHE A 408 4.83 36.89 -9.74
N THR A 409 5.65 37.94 -9.68
CA THR A 409 5.34 39.20 -10.35
C THR A 409 5.72 39.07 -11.82
N ILE A 410 4.80 39.44 -12.72
CA ILE A 410 5.01 39.43 -14.16
C ILE A 410 5.15 40.86 -14.67
N GLU A 411 6.27 41.17 -15.29
CA GLU A 411 6.59 42.48 -15.85
C GLU A 411 6.64 42.46 -17.37
N GLY A 412 6.36 43.58 -18.03
CA GLY A 412 6.41 43.70 -19.49
C GLY A 412 5.17 43.18 -20.22
N ARG A 413 5.32 42.88 -21.52
CA ARG A 413 4.22 42.51 -22.42
C ARG A 413 3.77 41.08 -22.17
N ARG A 414 2.44 40.87 -22.07
CA ARG A 414 1.81 39.54 -22.01
C ARG A 414 1.32 39.14 -23.39
N ASN A 415 1.53 37.87 -23.76
CA ASN A 415 1.04 37.31 -25.02
C ASN A 415 -0.15 36.41 -24.75
N PHE A 416 -1.36 36.89 -25.08
CA PHE A 416 -2.61 36.20 -24.76
C PHE A 416 -2.94 35.10 -25.76
N VAL A 417 -3.40 33.96 -25.24
CA VAL A 417 -3.83 32.79 -26.00
C VAL A 417 -5.14 32.29 -25.39
N ARG A 418 -6.18 32.16 -26.22
CA ARG A 418 -7.47 31.63 -25.74
C ARG A 418 -7.38 30.12 -25.60
N ALA A 419 -8.00 29.57 -24.55
CA ALA A 419 -8.17 28.13 -24.46
C ALA A 419 -9.23 27.70 -25.49
N SER A 420 -8.90 26.68 -26.29
CA SER A 420 -9.78 26.15 -27.33
C SER A 420 -11.04 25.49 -26.76
N SER A 421 -10.92 24.83 -25.59
CA SER A 421 -12.02 24.18 -24.90
C SER A 421 -11.70 23.92 -23.42
N LEU A 422 -12.72 23.57 -22.63
CA LEU A 422 -12.56 23.01 -21.28
C LEU A 422 -12.59 21.49 -21.31
N LYS A 423 -11.71 20.90 -22.13
CA LYS A 423 -11.52 19.46 -22.23
C LYS A 423 -10.08 19.11 -21.91
N LEU A 424 -9.89 17.99 -21.24
CA LEU A 424 -8.60 17.34 -21.08
C LEU A 424 -8.73 15.88 -21.48
N ALA A 425 -7.62 15.27 -21.87
CA ALA A 425 -7.50 13.84 -22.09
C ALA A 425 -6.51 13.26 -21.09
N MET A 426 -6.81 12.08 -20.58
CA MET A 426 -5.91 11.29 -19.74
C MET A 426 -5.59 9.98 -20.46
N GLY A 427 -4.32 9.69 -20.64
CA GLY A 427 -3.89 8.52 -21.42
C GLY A 427 -2.54 7.98 -20.98
N MET A 428 -2.24 6.79 -21.51
CA MET A 428 -0.96 6.11 -21.37
C MET A 428 -0.13 6.40 -22.62
N MET A 429 1.05 6.99 -22.44
CA MET A 429 2.00 7.25 -23.52
C MET A 429 3.26 6.40 -23.35
N GLU A 430 3.73 5.81 -24.44
CA GLU A 430 4.99 5.07 -24.48
C GLU A 430 6.12 6.03 -24.86
N ARG A 431 7.18 6.07 -24.06
CA ARG A 431 8.38 6.86 -24.37
C ARG A 431 9.62 6.27 -23.74
N ASP A 432 10.69 6.11 -24.51
CA ASP A 432 11.98 5.59 -24.05
C ASP A 432 11.88 4.23 -23.33
N GLY A 433 10.92 3.39 -23.75
CA GLY A 433 10.62 2.08 -23.14
C GLY A 433 9.71 2.14 -21.91
N ASP A 434 9.35 3.34 -21.46
CA ASP A 434 8.49 3.59 -20.30
C ASP A 434 7.05 3.91 -20.71
N VAL A 435 6.08 3.37 -19.96
CA VAL A 435 4.68 3.79 -20.06
C VAL A 435 4.38 4.87 -19.02
N LEU A 436 3.93 6.04 -19.49
CA LEU A 436 3.70 7.22 -18.69
C LEU A 436 2.22 7.59 -18.63
N LEU A 437 1.68 7.77 -17.43
CA LEU A 437 0.37 8.36 -17.20
C LEU A 437 0.46 9.89 -17.26
N ALA A 438 -0.28 10.52 -18.17
CA ALA A 438 -0.38 11.97 -18.26
C ALA A 438 -1.82 12.44 -18.46
N CYS A 439 -2.04 13.72 -18.17
CA CYS A 439 -3.30 14.41 -18.39
C CYS A 439 -3.01 15.78 -19.01
N GLY A 440 -3.57 16.06 -20.18
CA GLY A 440 -3.26 17.25 -20.95
C GLY A 440 -4.33 17.58 -21.98
N PRO A 441 -4.07 18.56 -22.86
CA PRO A 441 -4.96 18.91 -23.96
C PRO A 441 -5.26 17.69 -24.85
N PRO A 442 -6.50 17.52 -25.35
CA PRO A 442 -6.88 16.35 -26.14
C PRO A 442 -5.99 16.10 -27.36
N ASP A 443 -5.67 17.14 -28.12
CA ASP A 443 -4.88 17.01 -29.35
C ASP A 443 -3.44 16.54 -29.05
N ALA A 444 -2.83 17.13 -28.02
CA ALA A 444 -1.52 16.75 -27.52
C ALA A 444 -1.49 15.29 -27.05
N VAL A 445 -2.45 14.87 -26.23
CA VAL A 445 -2.49 13.49 -25.71
C VAL A 445 -2.78 12.49 -26.83
N ALA A 446 -3.65 12.82 -27.78
CA ALA A 446 -3.96 11.95 -28.92
C ALA A 446 -2.75 11.70 -29.83
N LYS A 447 -1.75 12.60 -29.85
CA LYS A 447 -0.50 12.40 -30.59
C LYS A 447 0.46 11.41 -29.96
N HIS A 448 0.42 11.26 -28.62
CA HIS A 448 1.42 10.50 -27.87
C HIS A 448 0.87 9.26 -27.17
N ALA A 449 -0.45 9.18 -26.95
CA ALA A 449 -1.10 8.09 -26.26
C ALA A 449 -1.98 7.27 -27.20
N ARG A 450 -1.80 5.94 -27.21
CA ARG A 450 -2.66 5.02 -27.97
C ARG A 450 -4.07 4.97 -27.39
N SER A 451 -4.20 4.88 -26.07
CA SER A 451 -5.48 4.80 -25.38
C SER A 451 -5.64 5.97 -24.42
N TYR A 452 -6.73 6.73 -24.57
CA TYR A 452 -7.00 7.89 -23.73
C TYR A 452 -8.50 8.12 -23.49
N ILE A 453 -8.79 8.74 -22.35
CA ILE A 453 -10.13 9.10 -21.91
C ILE A 453 -10.27 10.62 -21.90
N MET A 454 -11.31 11.13 -22.56
CA MET A 454 -11.63 12.56 -22.51
C MET A 454 -12.50 12.89 -21.31
N ILE A 455 -12.15 13.98 -20.62
CA ILE A 455 -12.85 14.49 -19.45
C ILE A 455 -13.25 15.96 -19.64
N GLU A 456 -14.32 16.35 -18.94
CA GLU A 456 -14.85 17.71 -18.84
C GLU A 456 -15.15 18.08 -17.37
N PRO A 457 -15.27 19.38 -17.05
CA PRO A 457 -15.79 19.84 -15.77
C PRO A 457 -17.14 19.24 -15.39
N GLY A 458 -17.31 18.91 -14.10
CA GLY A 458 -18.58 18.43 -13.54
C GLY A 458 -18.57 16.94 -13.18
N GLY A 459 -19.71 16.34 -12.89
CA GLY A 459 -19.77 14.90 -12.58
C GLY A 459 -19.24 14.54 -11.19
N SER A 460 -18.32 13.58 -11.14
CA SER A 460 -17.86 12.93 -9.90
C SER A 460 -16.67 13.64 -9.25
N ASP A 461 -16.45 13.43 -7.95
CA ASP A 461 -15.23 13.89 -7.28
C ASP A 461 -13.96 13.22 -7.84
N ALA A 462 -12.79 13.75 -7.48
CA ALA A 462 -11.51 13.29 -8.02
C ALA A 462 -11.22 11.80 -7.75
N SER A 463 -11.64 11.24 -6.60
CA SER A 463 -11.39 9.83 -6.28
C SER A 463 -12.27 8.91 -7.12
N ALA A 464 -13.56 9.26 -7.24
CA ALA A 464 -14.50 8.53 -8.08
C ALA A 464 -14.15 8.64 -9.57
N ALA A 465 -13.77 9.83 -10.04
CA ALA A 465 -13.32 10.05 -11.41
C ALA A 465 -12.04 9.27 -11.73
N ALA A 466 -11.04 9.27 -10.84
CA ALA A 466 -9.80 8.50 -11.01
C ALA A 466 -10.08 6.98 -11.12
N LYS A 467 -10.96 6.45 -10.26
CA LYS A 467 -11.38 5.04 -10.32
C LYS A 467 -12.10 4.70 -11.62
N ALA A 468 -12.96 5.60 -12.12
CA ALA A 468 -13.66 5.41 -13.37
C ALA A 468 -12.70 5.44 -14.57
N VAL A 469 -11.81 6.44 -14.64
CA VAL A 469 -10.82 6.55 -15.72
C VAL A 469 -9.88 5.35 -15.74
N ARG A 470 -9.34 4.94 -14.59
CA ARG A 470 -8.48 3.74 -14.50
C ARG A 470 -9.20 2.49 -14.98
N ARG A 471 -10.47 2.33 -14.61
CA ARG A 471 -11.27 1.18 -15.07
C ARG A 471 -11.44 1.19 -16.58
N GLU A 472 -11.84 2.31 -17.17
CA GLU A 472 -12.02 2.40 -18.62
C GLU A 472 -10.71 2.17 -19.38
N LEU A 473 -9.58 2.68 -18.89
CA LEU A 473 -8.27 2.39 -19.50
C LEU A 473 -7.90 0.91 -19.44
N LEU A 474 -8.16 0.23 -18.32
CA LEU A 474 -7.95 -1.21 -18.20
C LEU A 474 -8.89 -2.01 -19.09
N ASP A 475 -10.17 -1.62 -19.17
CA ASP A 475 -11.18 -2.27 -20.02
C ASP A 475 -10.83 -2.10 -21.52
N MET A 476 -10.14 -1.02 -21.89
CA MET A 476 -9.59 -0.81 -23.24
C MET A 476 -8.28 -1.56 -23.51
N GLY A 477 -7.71 -2.23 -22.51
CA GLY A 477 -6.42 -2.92 -22.64
C GLY A 477 -5.23 -1.96 -22.74
N ALA A 478 -5.32 -0.75 -22.17
CA ALA A 478 -4.21 0.19 -22.16
C ALA A 478 -3.03 -0.36 -21.37
N GLU A 479 -1.91 -0.60 -22.04
CA GLU A 479 -0.68 -1.07 -21.42
C GLU A 479 -0.23 -0.10 -20.32
N GLY A 480 0.31 -0.64 -19.22
CA GLY A 480 0.79 0.13 -18.07
C GLY A 480 -0.28 0.75 -17.17
N ALA A 481 -1.57 0.63 -17.48
CA ALA A 481 -2.64 1.21 -16.65
C ALA A 481 -2.76 0.58 -15.25
N ASP A 482 -2.34 -0.66 -15.10
CA ASP A 482 -2.28 -1.42 -13.85
C ASP A 482 -1.09 -1.04 -12.96
N LEU A 483 0.02 -0.57 -13.56
CA LEU A 483 1.24 -0.12 -12.86
C LEU A 483 1.00 1.10 -11.97
N TYR A 484 0.01 1.93 -12.31
CA TYR A 484 -0.34 3.14 -11.55
C TYR A 484 -1.44 2.86 -10.51
N ASN A 485 -1.21 3.33 -9.28
CA ASN A 485 -2.21 3.30 -8.22
C ASN A 485 -3.22 4.46 -8.36
N ILE A 486 -4.34 4.38 -7.64
CA ILE A 486 -5.40 5.41 -7.71
C ILE A 486 -4.90 6.81 -7.35
N ASP A 487 -3.94 6.96 -6.44
CA ASP A 487 -3.40 8.28 -6.07
C ASP A 487 -2.60 8.90 -7.21
N ASP A 488 -1.91 8.10 -8.04
CA ASP A 488 -1.23 8.59 -9.24
C ASP A 488 -2.26 9.14 -10.26
N TYR A 489 -3.40 8.48 -10.44
CA TYR A 489 -4.51 9.00 -11.27
C TYR A 489 -5.12 10.28 -10.70
N ILE A 490 -5.34 10.36 -9.37
CA ILE A 490 -5.83 11.58 -8.73
C ILE A 490 -4.84 12.74 -8.94
N ARG A 491 -3.54 12.48 -8.88
CA ARG A 491 -2.49 13.51 -9.01
C ARG A 491 -2.47 14.19 -10.37
N VAL A 492 -2.84 13.48 -11.44
CA VAL A 492 -2.87 14.03 -12.80
C VAL A 492 -4.20 14.68 -13.17
N LEU A 493 -5.28 14.47 -12.38
CA LEU A 493 -6.58 15.08 -12.64
C LEU A 493 -6.58 16.62 -12.44
N PRO A 494 -7.43 17.34 -13.18
CA PRO A 494 -7.69 18.76 -12.94
C PRO A 494 -8.38 19.01 -11.59
N PRO A 495 -8.26 20.22 -11.03
CA PRO A 495 -8.82 20.52 -9.72
C PRO A 495 -10.35 20.65 -9.81
N GLY A 496 -11.08 19.73 -9.17
CA GLY A 496 -12.54 19.79 -9.08
C GLY A 496 -13.20 18.48 -9.47
N ARG A 497 -14.48 18.57 -9.86
CA ARG A 497 -15.23 17.41 -10.35
C ARG A 497 -14.93 17.19 -11.82
N SER A 498 -14.82 15.92 -12.23
CA SER A 498 -14.61 15.55 -13.63
C SER A 498 -15.62 14.49 -14.09
N ARG A 499 -16.10 14.65 -15.33
CA ARG A 499 -17.00 13.71 -16.02
C ARG A 499 -16.29 13.15 -17.24
N ILE A 500 -16.37 11.84 -17.43
CA ILE A 500 -15.89 11.17 -18.65
C ILE A 500 -16.86 11.47 -19.79
N VAL A 501 -16.32 11.88 -20.93
CA VAL A 501 -17.10 12.28 -22.12
C VAL A 501 -16.97 11.25 -23.23
N SER A 502 -15.77 10.71 -23.43
CA SER A 502 -15.54 9.66 -24.40
C SER A 502 -14.32 8.82 -24.04
N ARG A 503 -14.25 7.65 -24.64
CA ARG A 503 -13.11 6.75 -24.63
C ARG A 503 -12.58 6.60 -26.06
N ASN A 504 -11.28 6.71 -26.24
CA ASN A 504 -10.64 6.55 -27.54
C ASN A 504 -9.54 5.50 -27.42
N ASN A 505 -9.58 4.53 -28.33
CA ASN A 505 -8.53 3.54 -28.52
C ASN A 505 -8.02 3.72 -29.95
N GLY A 506 -6.79 4.20 -30.08
CA GLY A 506 -6.10 4.27 -31.37
C GLY A 506 -5.85 2.86 -31.87
N ALA A 507 -6.47 2.50 -32.99
CA ALA A 507 -6.14 1.31 -33.76
C ALA A 507 -4.86 1.53 -34.56
#